data_AF-A0A9W9KSP8-F1
#
_entry.id   AF-A0A9W9KSP8-F1
#
_cell.length_a   1.000
_cell.length_b   1.000
_cell.length_c   1.000
_cell.angle_alpha   90.00
_cell.angle_beta   90.00
_cell.angle_gamma   90.00
#
_symmetry.space_group_name_H-M   'P 1'
#
loop_
_entity.id
_entity.type
_entity.pdbx_description
1 polymer ?
#
loop_
_entity_poly.entity_id
_entity_poly.type
_entity_poly.pdbx_seq_one_letter_code
_entity_poly.pdbx_strand_id
1 'polypeptide(L)'
;MPTATAQVDGLILAQAESWETVEGNVYFPPSAIKDQKVFLKTDTKTFCPWKGEAEYYSIKHGDQTIQDAAWYYAEPYEKAINIKDHIAFYKSKVSVTVE
;
A
#
# COMPACT_ATOMS: atom_id res chain seq x y z
N MET A 1 17.28 6.22 12.08
CA MET A 1 16.07 5.39 12.30
C MET A 1 15.78 4.71 10.98
N PRO A 2 15.34 3.45 10.96
CA PRO A 2 15.10 2.78 9.70
C PRO A 2 13.95 3.47 8.96
N THR A 3 14.01 3.47 7.63
CA THR A 3 13.05 4.09 6.74
C THR A 3 12.51 3.04 5.78
N ALA A 4 11.19 2.88 5.75
CA ALA A 4 10.53 2.13 4.72
C ALA A 4 10.28 3.01 3.49
N THR A 5 10.56 2.51 2.29
CA THR A 5 10.29 3.21 1.03
C THR A 5 9.60 2.28 0.04
N ALA A 6 8.53 2.76 -0.60
CA ALA A 6 7.87 2.11 -1.73
C ALA A 6 8.04 2.97 -2.99
N GLN A 7 8.57 2.38 -4.08
CA GLN A 7 8.83 3.10 -5.32
C GLN A 7 8.68 2.26 -6.58
N VAL A 8 8.44 2.93 -7.70
CA VAL A 8 8.42 2.36 -9.06
C VAL A 8 9.32 3.22 -9.94
N ASP A 9 10.37 2.64 -10.52
CA ASP A 9 11.28 3.33 -11.46
C ASP A 9 11.77 4.72 -10.99
N GLY A 10 12.02 4.86 -9.68
CA GLY A 10 12.47 6.11 -9.05
C GLY A 10 11.35 7.06 -8.58
N LEU A 11 10.08 6.81 -8.93
CA LEU A 11 8.95 7.49 -8.34
C LEU A 11 8.67 6.94 -6.93
N ILE A 12 8.91 7.75 -5.90
CA ILE A 12 8.58 7.39 -4.51
C ILE A 12 7.08 7.55 -4.29
N LEU A 13 6.40 6.43 -4.03
CA LEU A 13 4.96 6.37 -3.75
C LEU A 13 4.68 6.62 -2.27
N ALA A 14 5.48 6.02 -1.40
CA ALA A 14 5.36 6.16 0.05
C ALA A 14 6.73 6.09 0.72
N GLN A 15 6.91 6.84 1.81
CA GLN A 15 8.09 6.75 2.66
C GLN A 15 7.74 7.07 4.11
N ALA A 16 8.17 6.23 5.04
CA ALA A 16 7.84 6.36 6.45
C ALA A 16 8.97 5.91 7.38
N GLU A 17 9.09 6.56 8.53
CA GLU A 17 9.96 6.13 9.65
C GLU A 17 9.19 5.25 10.67
N SER A 18 7.87 5.17 10.53
CA SER A 18 6.98 4.31 11.31
C SER A 18 5.96 3.65 10.38
N TRP A 19 5.83 2.33 10.48
CA TRP A 19 4.94 1.52 9.65
C TRP A 19 4.53 0.27 10.41
N GLU A 20 3.48 -0.38 9.92
CA GLU A 20 3.05 -1.67 10.42
C GLU A 20 3.58 -2.78 9.51
N THR A 21 3.87 -3.97 10.07
CA THR A 21 4.26 -5.14 9.29
C THR A 21 3.33 -6.30 9.58
N VAL A 22 2.65 -6.80 8.54
CA VAL A 22 1.72 -7.93 8.66
C VAL A 22 1.99 -8.92 7.53
N GLU A 23 2.24 -10.18 7.88
CA GLU A 23 2.55 -11.27 6.93
C GLU A 23 3.68 -10.90 5.95
N GLY A 24 4.71 -10.21 6.46
CA GLY A 24 5.87 -9.78 5.66
C GLY A 24 5.62 -8.60 4.72
N ASN A 25 4.43 -8.01 4.73
CA ASN A 25 4.11 -6.80 3.98
C ASN A 25 4.24 -5.57 4.87
N VAL A 26 4.80 -4.50 4.30
CA VAL A 26 4.90 -3.18 4.94
C VAL A 26 3.65 -2.39 4.62
N TYR A 27 3.00 -1.89 5.67
CA TYR A 27 1.79 -1.09 5.62
C TYR A 27 2.12 0.36 5.99
N PHE A 28 2.15 1.20 4.97
CA PHE A 28 2.46 2.62 5.08
C PHE A 28 1.21 3.38 5.58
N PRO A 29 1.33 4.23 6.62
CA PRO A 29 0.22 5.05 7.04
C PRO A 29 -0.18 6.03 5.92
N PRO A 30 -1.45 6.51 5.87
CA PRO A 30 -1.89 7.47 4.86
C PRO A 30 -1.01 8.74 4.75
N SER A 31 -0.41 9.16 5.88
CA SER A 31 0.51 10.31 5.93
C SER A 31 1.85 10.08 5.24
N ALA A 32 2.22 8.83 4.97
CA ALA A 32 3.46 8.48 4.28
C ALA A 32 3.36 8.55 2.75
N ILE A 33 2.14 8.63 2.21
CA ILE A 33 1.88 8.69 0.76
C ILE A 33 2.32 10.05 0.21
N LYS A 34 3.16 10.04 -0.83
CA LYS A 34 3.78 11.27 -1.36
C LYS A 34 2.88 12.03 -2.33
N ASP A 35 2.15 11.32 -3.17
CA ASP A 35 1.17 11.91 -4.09
C ASP A 35 -0.04 10.99 -4.21
N GLN A 36 -1.20 11.40 -3.71
CA GLN A 36 -2.42 10.60 -3.83
C GLN A 36 -2.96 10.58 -5.27
N LYS A 37 -2.58 11.53 -6.14
CA LYS A 37 -3.11 11.63 -7.51
C LYS A 37 -2.62 10.49 -8.40
N VAL A 38 -1.53 9.83 -8.03
CA VAL A 38 -1.04 8.65 -8.77
C VAL A 38 -1.77 7.36 -8.38
N PHE A 39 -2.58 7.37 -7.32
CA PHE A 39 -3.36 6.23 -6.87
C PHE A 39 -4.76 6.29 -7.49
N LEU A 40 -5.06 5.37 -8.38
CA LEU A 40 -6.34 5.26 -9.06
C LEU A 40 -7.16 4.16 -8.41
N LYS A 41 -8.32 4.50 -7.82
CA LYS A 41 -9.24 3.49 -7.27
C LYS A 41 -9.64 2.51 -8.37
N THR A 42 -9.80 1.26 -7.96
CA THR A 42 -10.29 0.18 -8.81
C THR A 42 -11.54 -0.43 -8.19
N ASP A 43 -12.31 -1.16 -8.99
CA ASP A 43 -13.44 -1.97 -8.48
C ASP A 43 -12.96 -3.32 -7.91
N THR A 44 -11.65 -3.60 -7.97
CA THR A 44 -11.06 -4.83 -7.46
C THR A 44 -11.16 -4.87 -5.94
N LYS A 45 -11.74 -5.97 -5.45
CA LYS A 45 -11.87 -6.26 -4.02
C LYS A 45 -11.54 -7.72 -3.76
N THR A 46 -10.88 -7.99 -2.65
CA THR A 46 -10.62 -9.37 -2.19
C THR A 46 -10.97 -9.52 -0.72
N PHE A 47 -11.32 -10.73 -0.30
CA PHE A 47 -11.73 -11.00 1.06
C PHE A 47 -10.70 -11.84 1.79
N CYS A 48 -10.30 -11.38 2.99
CA CYS A 48 -9.47 -12.13 3.92
C CYS A 48 -10.28 -12.48 5.18
N PRO A 49 -10.35 -13.76 5.58
CA PRO A 49 -11.19 -14.20 6.70
C PRO A 49 -10.95 -13.50 8.03
N TRP A 50 -9.75 -12.96 8.25
CA TRP A 50 -9.37 -12.33 9.51
C TRP A 50 -9.04 -10.84 9.41
N LYS A 51 -8.80 -10.32 8.20
CA LYS A 51 -8.55 -8.89 7.99
C LYS A 51 -9.77 -8.14 7.49
N GLY A 52 -10.71 -8.79 6.79
CA GLY A 52 -11.87 -8.14 6.16
C GLY A 52 -11.70 -8.00 4.64
N GLU A 53 -12.38 -7.01 4.06
CA GLU A 53 -12.33 -6.70 2.62
C GLU A 53 -11.16 -5.78 2.31
N ALA A 54 -10.31 -6.18 1.37
CA ALA A 54 -9.25 -5.35 0.80
C ALA A 54 -9.76 -4.63 -0.45
N GLU A 55 -9.49 -3.33 -0.52
CA GLU A 55 -9.69 -2.50 -1.70
C GLU A 55 -8.34 -2.21 -2.37
N TYR A 56 -8.34 -2.00 -3.68
CA TYR A 56 -7.13 -1.89 -4.49
C TYR A 56 -6.99 -0.56 -5.21
N TYR A 57 -5.74 -0.12 -5.34
CA TYR A 57 -5.31 0.99 -6.19
C TYR A 57 -4.42 0.49 -7.32
N SER A 58 -4.67 1.01 -8.52
CA SER A 58 -3.69 1.02 -9.59
C SER A 58 -2.78 2.25 -9.45
N ILE A 59 -1.53 2.15 -9.88
CA ILE A 59 -0.56 3.23 -9.77
C ILE A 59 -0.28 3.80 -11.16
N LYS A 60 -0.52 5.10 -11.34
CA LYS A 60 -0.19 5.84 -12.56
C LYS A 60 1.26 6.30 -12.52
N HIS A 61 2.04 5.96 -13.54
CA HIS A 61 3.42 6.43 -13.71
C HIS A 61 3.62 6.89 -15.16
N GLY A 62 3.57 8.21 -15.37
CA GLY A 62 3.55 8.79 -16.71
C GLY A 62 2.34 8.31 -17.51
N ASP A 63 2.60 7.70 -18.67
CA ASP A 63 1.58 7.12 -19.56
C ASP A 63 1.22 5.67 -19.20
N GLN A 64 1.92 5.07 -18.23
CA GLN A 64 1.67 3.70 -17.79
C GLN A 64 0.76 3.68 -16.57
N THR A 65 -0.05 2.62 -16.48
CA THR A 65 -0.84 2.31 -15.29
C THR A 65 -0.51 0.90 -14.84
N ILE A 66 0.00 0.76 -13.63
CA ILE A 66 0.31 -0.52 -13.01
C ILE A 66 -0.94 -0.96 -12.28
N GLN A 67 -1.67 -1.88 -12.89
CA GLN A 67 -2.96 -2.34 -12.40
C GLN A 67 -2.82 -3.02 -11.03
N ASP A 68 -3.73 -2.72 -10.09
CA ASP A 68 -3.86 -3.36 -8.77
C ASP A 68 -2.49 -3.55 -8.09
N ALA A 69 -1.71 -2.47 -7.98
CA ALA A 69 -0.35 -2.51 -7.46
C ALA A 69 -0.28 -2.28 -5.96
N ALA A 70 -1.30 -1.65 -5.39
CA ALA A 70 -1.43 -1.39 -3.97
C ALA A 70 -2.80 -1.83 -3.45
N TRP A 71 -2.89 -2.15 -2.17
CA TRP A 71 -4.14 -2.47 -1.49
C TRP A 71 -4.17 -1.86 -0.09
N TYR A 72 -5.38 -1.73 0.44
CA TYR A 72 -5.62 -1.26 1.81
C TYR A 72 -6.91 -1.88 2.36
N TYR A 73 -7.11 -1.77 3.66
CA TYR A 73 -8.34 -2.21 4.32
C TYR A 73 -9.03 -0.99 4.94
N ALA A 74 -10.17 -0.58 4.37
CA ALA A 74 -10.96 0.54 4.90
C ALA A 74 -11.69 0.18 6.19
N GLU A 75 -12.22 -1.05 6.25
CA GLU A 75 -12.97 -1.58 7.38
C GLU A 75 -12.39 -2.93 7.83
N PRO A 76 -11.15 -2.95 8.36
CA PRO A 76 -10.56 -4.19 8.81
C PRO A 76 -11.25 -4.71 10.08
N TYR A 77 -11.20 -6.03 10.30
CA TYR A 77 -11.62 -6.63 11.56
C TYR A 77 -10.67 -6.28 12.71
N GLU A 78 -11.13 -6.49 13.94
CA GLU A 78 -10.41 -6.08 15.17
C GLU A 78 -8.94 -6.52 15.21
N LYS A 79 -8.65 -7.73 14.73
CA LYS A 79 -7.29 -8.29 14.70
C LYS A 79 -6.34 -7.58 13.74
N ALA A 80 -6.86 -6.78 12.81
CA ALA A 80 -6.11 -6.03 11.81
C ALA A 80 -6.40 -4.52 11.88
N ILE A 81 -6.97 -4.03 12.99
CA ILE A 81 -7.35 -2.62 13.10
C ILE A 81 -6.14 -1.66 13.05
N ASN A 82 -4.96 -2.14 13.42
CA ASN A 82 -3.71 -1.39 13.36
C ASN A 82 -3.29 -1.03 11.93
N ILE A 83 -3.78 -1.75 10.91
CA ILE A 83 -3.50 -1.45 9.49
C ILE A 83 -4.67 -0.77 8.78
N LYS A 84 -5.66 -0.26 9.52
CA LYS A 84 -6.80 0.45 8.92
C LYS A 84 -6.31 1.64 8.09
N ASP A 85 -6.77 1.71 6.84
CA ASP A 85 -6.40 2.73 5.86
C ASP A 85 -4.90 2.75 5.48
N HIS A 86 -4.07 1.87 6.05
CA HIS A 86 -2.68 1.76 5.65
C HIS A 86 -2.57 1.06 4.30
N ILE A 87 -1.64 1.54 3.49
CA ILE A 87 -1.45 1.05 2.12
C ILE A 87 -0.25 0.12 2.09
N ALA A 88 -0.45 -1.07 1.53
CA ALA A 88 0.62 -2.01 1.19
C ALA A 88 0.72 -2.18 -0.32
N PHE A 89 1.87 -2.68 -0.79
CA PHE A 89 2.19 -2.77 -2.21
C PHE A 89 2.63 -4.18 -2.60
N TYR A 90 2.30 -4.60 -3.82
CA TYR A 90 2.76 -5.88 -4.34
C TYR A 90 4.23 -5.78 -4.71
N LYS A 91 5.07 -6.54 -4.00
CA LYS A 91 6.54 -6.56 -4.22
C LYS A 91 6.97 -7.02 -5.61
N SER A 92 6.07 -7.68 -6.36
CA SER A 92 6.29 -8.04 -7.77
C SER A 92 6.07 -6.88 -8.75
N LYS A 93 5.45 -5.78 -8.31
CA LYS A 93 5.09 -4.61 -9.11
C LYS A 93 5.73 -3.32 -8.61
N VAL A 94 6.04 -3.24 -7.31
CA VAL A 94 6.58 -2.08 -6.62
C VAL A 94 7.77 -2.51 -5.78
N SER A 95 8.88 -1.77 -5.85
CA SER A 95 10.02 -2.00 -4.96
C SER A 95 9.70 -1.49 -3.57
N VAL A 96 9.77 -2.36 -2.57
CA VAL A 96 9.54 -2.03 -1.16
C VAL A 96 10.78 -2.40 -0.36
N THR A 97 11.47 -1.41 0.20
CA THR A 97 12.69 -1.58 0.99
C THR A 97 12.51 -1.02 2.40
N VAL A 98 13.28 -1.55 3.34
CA VAL A 98 13.41 -1.06 4.72
C VAL A 98 14.90 -1.00 5.02
N GLU A 99 15.42 0.19 5.27
CA GLU A 99 16.85 0.48 5.46
C GLU A 99 17.10 1.32 6.71
#